data_AF-G6ADX0-F1
#
_entry.id   AF-G6ADX0-F1
#
_cell.length_a   1.000
_cell.length_b   1.000
_cell.length_c   1.000
_cell.angle_alpha   90.00
_cell.angle_beta   90.00
_cell.angle_gamma   90.00
#
_symmetry.space_group_name_H-M   'P 1'
#
loop_
_entity.id
_entity.type
_entity.pdbx_description
1 polymer ?
#
loop_
_entity_poly.entity_id
_entity_poly.type
_entity_poly.pdbx_seq_one_letter_code
_entity_poly.pdbx_strand_id
1 'polypeptide(L)'
;MKLTTSLFTKYSMYKSTKLNYNNSDNPQPDYWKNLPSSYFDVWNEGDIRYRTPQAFADWQTAVAWWGNKENRQIQWDRLYYANRQAAANGQDALYYLQAKHIDNLTTTLSSTLTNHIGKNKVFNIGLALGQNFAHHYQTMEDLLGAKSFHNVNTYAIGTYAANDPRIQYDLNTMGTKGLGNLVYEGDRFGYDYNINVRRGQLWTNFSQTFSKIYYMVAGKIGYDDMYRIGHMRNGMFADNSAGKSKHANFLSGGLKASTTWTIGGGNFLSIGLGYEHRAPNASNAFASPEMNNNFVLNLHNERIFSSELSYQYSGSWLHANLSGYYNHMTHVTEWQNFYFDDANSFTYVSMTNMNKNYYGVEFGLDFKINSFLNFKALGTWSEAKNTNNADVIYMNSTKSTYNKDVVYNKGMHEASTPLSVYSGILSFHKAGWFVDLSGNY
;
A
#
# COMPACT_ATOMS: atom_id res chain seq x y z
N MET A 1 10.37 -22.47 34.60
CA MET A 1 9.79 -22.28 33.25
C MET A 1 8.56 -21.39 33.39
N LYS A 2 8.26 -20.55 32.40
CA LYS A 2 7.10 -19.64 32.40
C LYS A 2 6.35 -19.77 31.08
N LEU A 3 5.07 -20.14 31.15
CA LEU A 3 4.15 -20.10 30.01
C LEU A 3 3.37 -18.79 30.05
N THR A 4 3.33 -18.07 28.94
CA THR A 4 2.51 -16.86 28.77
C THR A 4 1.63 -17.04 27.54
N THR A 5 0.32 -16.90 27.72
CA THR A 5 -0.66 -16.98 26.63
C THR A 5 -1.46 -15.70 26.57
N SER A 6 -1.64 -15.17 25.37
CA SER A 6 -2.36 -13.93 25.11
C SER A 6 -3.33 -14.13 23.95
N LEU A 7 -4.54 -13.60 24.10
CA LEU A 7 -5.50 -13.44 23.02
C LEU A 7 -5.63 -11.94 22.73
N PHE A 8 -5.49 -11.58 21.47
CA PHE A 8 -5.66 -10.22 20.98
C PHE A 8 -6.72 -10.19 19.89
N THR A 9 -7.67 -9.26 19.98
CA THR A 9 -8.63 -8.97 18.92
C THR A 9 -8.69 -7.47 18.69
N LYS A 10 -8.68 -7.08 17.42
CA LYS A 10 -8.82 -5.69 16.98
C LYS A 10 -9.80 -5.62 15.84
N TYR A 11 -10.77 -4.71 15.95
CA TYR A 11 -11.57 -4.25 14.82
C TYR A 11 -11.12 -2.84 14.45
N SER A 12 -10.88 -2.59 13.17
CA SER A 12 -10.56 -1.25 12.66
C SER A 12 -11.38 -0.96 11.42
N MET A 13 -11.85 0.28 11.31
CA MET A 13 -12.58 0.78 10.16
C MET A 13 -11.72 1.84 9.47
N TYR A 14 -11.63 1.77 8.15
CA TYR A 14 -10.98 2.78 7.33
C TYR A 14 -11.98 3.26 6.29
N LYS A 15 -12.10 4.59 6.14
CA LYS A 15 -12.94 5.25 5.15
C LYS A 15 -12.12 6.31 4.43
N SER A 16 -12.19 6.35 3.10
CA SER A 16 -11.58 7.40 2.28
C SER A 16 -12.52 7.83 1.17
N THR A 17 -12.87 9.11 1.15
CA THR A 17 -13.77 9.71 0.16
C THR A 17 -13.01 10.18 -1.07
N LYS A 18 -13.63 10.05 -2.24
CA LYS A 18 -13.11 10.53 -3.51
C LYS A 18 -14.25 11.16 -4.32
N LEU A 19 -14.00 12.33 -4.91
CA LEU A 19 -14.83 12.87 -5.98
C LEU A 19 -14.59 12.07 -7.26
N ASN A 20 -15.66 11.51 -7.80
CA ASN A 20 -15.63 10.71 -9.02
C ASN A 20 -16.65 11.24 -10.05
N TYR A 21 -16.54 10.74 -11.26
CA TYR A 21 -17.34 11.17 -12.40
C TYR A 21 -17.73 9.98 -13.28
N ASN A 22 -18.76 10.19 -14.08
CA ASN A 22 -19.32 9.21 -14.99
C ASN A 22 -19.76 9.90 -16.28
N ASN A 23 -19.28 9.39 -17.42
CA ASN A 23 -19.64 9.88 -18.75
C ASN A 23 -19.55 11.42 -18.87
N SER A 24 -18.53 12.00 -18.23
CA SER A 24 -18.30 13.43 -18.12
C SER A 24 -16.82 13.71 -17.96
N ASP A 25 -16.43 14.98 -18.08
CA ASP A 25 -15.03 15.40 -17.92
C ASP A 25 -14.58 15.28 -16.46
N ASN A 26 -13.32 14.91 -16.23
CA ASN A 26 -12.75 14.84 -14.90
C ASN A 26 -12.80 16.23 -14.23
N PRO A 27 -13.47 16.36 -13.07
CA PRO A 27 -13.71 17.66 -12.43
C PRO A 27 -12.49 18.17 -11.63
N GLN A 28 -11.41 17.40 -11.55
CA GLN A 28 -10.21 17.79 -10.81
C GLN A 28 -9.47 18.92 -11.55
N PRO A 29 -9.16 20.05 -10.86
CA PRO A 29 -8.51 21.19 -11.51
C PRO A 29 -7.10 20.87 -12.00
N ASP A 30 -6.41 19.92 -11.39
CA ASP A 30 -5.08 19.44 -11.77
C ASP A 30 -5.10 18.30 -12.81
N TYR A 31 -6.27 17.92 -13.34
CA TYR A 31 -6.32 16.97 -14.44
C TYR A 31 -5.65 17.55 -15.69
N TRP A 32 -4.71 16.81 -16.27
CA TRP A 32 -3.82 17.29 -17.33
C TRP A 32 -4.57 17.84 -18.55
N LYS A 33 -5.75 17.30 -18.88
CA LYS A 33 -6.55 17.80 -20.01
C LYS A 33 -7.05 19.21 -19.78
N ASN A 34 -7.12 19.69 -18.54
CA ASN A 34 -7.54 21.06 -18.22
C ASN A 34 -6.39 22.08 -18.40
N LEU A 35 -5.13 21.62 -18.52
CA LEU A 35 -3.97 22.50 -18.63
C LEU A 35 -3.79 23.05 -20.05
N PRO A 36 -3.35 24.30 -20.24
CA PRO A 36 -3.25 24.95 -21.56
C PRO A 36 -2.46 24.15 -22.61
N SER A 37 -1.45 23.39 -22.16
CA SER A 37 -0.61 22.55 -23.02
C SER A 37 -1.34 21.33 -23.60
N SER A 38 -2.50 20.94 -23.07
CA SER A 38 -3.31 19.83 -23.64
C SER A 38 -4.03 20.24 -24.92
N TYR A 39 -4.32 21.54 -25.07
CA TYR A 39 -5.12 22.09 -26.18
C TYR A 39 -4.22 22.73 -27.25
N PHE A 40 -3.14 23.39 -26.82
CA PHE A 40 -2.24 24.16 -27.68
C PHE A 40 -0.79 23.80 -27.39
N ASP A 41 -0.18 23.00 -28.27
CA ASP A 41 1.25 22.69 -28.22
C ASP A 41 2.05 23.74 -28.99
N VAL A 42 2.15 24.94 -28.41
CA VAL A 42 2.81 26.11 -29.03
C VAL A 42 4.34 26.01 -29.04
N TRP A 43 4.90 24.97 -28.40
CA TRP A 43 6.36 24.78 -28.21
C TRP A 43 6.94 23.66 -29.08
N ASN A 44 6.11 22.76 -29.57
CA ASN A 44 6.55 21.67 -30.44
C ASN A 44 6.85 22.16 -31.87
N GLU A 45 8.12 22.08 -32.24
CA GLU A 45 8.60 22.54 -33.54
C GLU A 45 7.97 21.80 -34.73
N GLY A 46 7.50 20.57 -34.52
CA GLY A 46 6.85 19.74 -35.53
C GLY A 46 5.34 19.97 -35.68
N ASP A 47 4.70 20.69 -34.76
CA ASP A 47 3.26 20.94 -34.80
C ASP A 47 2.92 22.29 -35.47
N ILE A 48 2.89 22.27 -36.80
CA ILE A 48 2.59 23.44 -37.63
C ILE A 48 1.16 23.97 -37.36
N ARG A 49 0.24 23.15 -36.84
CA ARG A 49 -1.16 23.54 -36.62
C ARG A 49 -1.30 24.51 -35.44
N TYR A 50 -0.50 24.36 -34.39
CA TYR A 50 -0.60 25.17 -33.16
C TYR A 50 0.52 26.19 -32.98
N ARG A 51 1.45 26.31 -33.94
CA ARG A 51 2.43 27.42 -34.01
C ARG A 51 1.92 28.64 -34.78
N THR A 52 0.70 29.08 -34.46
CA THR A 52 0.14 30.32 -35.02
C THR A 52 0.08 31.42 -33.95
N PRO A 53 0.12 32.72 -34.34
CA PRO A 53 -0.10 33.80 -33.39
C PRO A 53 -1.42 33.67 -32.61
N GLN A 54 -2.47 33.13 -33.25
CA GLN A 54 -3.76 32.89 -32.61
C GLN A 54 -3.66 31.79 -31.54
N ALA A 55 -3.09 30.64 -31.86
CA ALA A 55 -2.92 29.56 -30.90
C ALA A 55 -2.05 29.98 -29.70
N PHE A 56 -1.03 30.81 -29.92
CA PHE A 56 -0.25 31.41 -28.84
C PHE A 56 -1.09 32.36 -27.97
N ALA A 57 -1.92 33.21 -28.57
CA ALA A 57 -2.82 34.10 -27.82
C ALA A 57 -3.88 33.32 -27.02
N ASP A 58 -4.43 32.24 -27.58
CA ASP A 58 -5.39 31.36 -26.91
C ASP A 58 -4.72 30.61 -25.75
N TRP A 59 -3.50 30.12 -25.94
CA TRP A 59 -2.69 29.51 -24.87
C TRP A 59 -2.43 30.50 -23.73
N GLN A 60 -2.04 31.75 -24.05
CA GLN A 60 -1.83 32.80 -23.04
C GLN A 60 -3.12 33.12 -22.27
N THR A 61 -4.26 33.14 -22.96
CA THR A 61 -5.58 33.34 -22.33
C THR A 61 -5.90 32.21 -21.36
N ALA A 62 -5.65 30.96 -21.76
CA ALA A 62 -5.83 29.80 -20.90
C ALA A 62 -4.89 29.85 -19.67
N VAL A 63 -3.61 30.23 -19.85
CA VAL A 63 -2.66 30.43 -18.74
C VAL A 63 -3.16 31.54 -17.79
N ALA A 64 -3.63 32.66 -18.32
CA ALA A 64 -4.16 33.76 -17.51
C ALA A 64 -5.40 33.33 -16.69
N TRP A 65 -6.27 32.49 -17.28
CA TRP A 65 -7.41 31.90 -16.57
C TRP A 65 -6.94 31.07 -15.36
N TRP A 66 -5.89 30.25 -15.51
CA TRP A 66 -5.29 29.49 -14.41
C TRP A 66 -4.55 30.34 -13.37
N GLY A 67 -4.22 31.60 -13.70
CA GLY A 67 -3.64 32.56 -12.77
C GLY A 67 -4.57 32.92 -11.61
N ASN A 68 -5.89 32.81 -11.81
CA ASN A 68 -6.90 33.04 -10.78
C ASN A 68 -7.01 31.83 -9.82
N LYS A 69 -7.05 32.08 -8.50
CA LYS A 69 -7.09 31.02 -7.47
C LYS A 69 -8.38 30.23 -7.50
N GLU A 70 -9.50 30.89 -7.78
CA GLU A 70 -10.83 30.33 -7.82
C GLU A 70 -10.96 29.29 -8.93
N ASN A 71 -10.25 29.50 -10.05
CA ASN A 71 -10.18 28.56 -11.17
C ASN A 71 -9.34 27.31 -10.87
N ARG A 72 -8.51 27.34 -9.82
CA ARG A 72 -7.73 26.20 -9.31
C ARG A 72 -8.46 25.39 -8.25
N GLN A 73 -9.75 25.64 -8.04
CA GLN A 73 -10.59 24.89 -7.10
C GLN A 73 -11.65 24.09 -7.85
N ILE A 74 -12.18 23.06 -7.20
CA ILE A 74 -13.33 22.31 -7.72
C ILE A 74 -14.54 23.26 -7.80
N GLN A 75 -15.13 23.34 -8.99
CA GLN A 75 -16.29 24.18 -9.27
C GLN A 75 -17.59 23.46 -8.88
N TRP A 76 -17.87 23.36 -7.59
CA TRP A 76 -18.99 22.57 -7.05
C TRP A 76 -20.35 22.94 -7.66
N ASP A 77 -20.66 24.23 -7.79
CA ASP A 77 -21.94 24.69 -8.36
C ASP A 77 -22.15 24.18 -9.79
N ARG A 78 -21.07 24.07 -10.58
CA ARG A 78 -21.10 23.50 -11.94
C ARG A 78 -21.43 22.01 -11.90
N LEU A 79 -20.87 21.26 -10.95
CA LEU A 79 -21.14 19.83 -10.80
C LEU A 79 -22.60 19.60 -10.41
N TYR A 80 -23.10 20.35 -9.42
CA TYR A 80 -24.51 20.30 -8.99
C TYR A 80 -25.47 20.69 -10.12
N TYR A 81 -25.15 21.74 -10.87
CA TYR A 81 -25.94 22.14 -12.02
C TYR A 81 -26.01 21.03 -13.08
N ALA A 82 -24.85 20.47 -13.46
CA ALA A 82 -24.78 19.40 -14.46
C ALA A 82 -25.60 18.17 -14.04
N ASN A 83 -25.47 17.75 -12.79
CA ASN A 83 -26.24 16.62 -12.25
C ASN A 83 -27.75 16.89 -12.19
N ARG A 84 -28.18 18.11 -11.83
CA ARG A 84 -29.61 18.47 -11.85
C ARG A 84 -30.19 18.42 -13.27
N GLN A 85 -29.43 18.86 -14.27
CA GLN A 85 -29.84 18.76 -15.68
C GLN A 85 -29.90 17.31 -16.16
N ALA A 86 -28.89 16.50 -15.83
CA ALA A 86 -28.89 15.06 -16.12
C ALA A 86 -30.11 14.36 -15.48
N ALA A 87 -30.40 14.65 -14.22
CA ALA A 87 -31.54 14.11 -13.49
C ALA A 87 -32.91 14.57 -14.02
N ALA A 88 -33.00 15.77 -14.61
CA ALA A 88 -34.19 16.25 -15.30
C ALA A 88 -34.45 15.45 -16.59
N ASN A 89 -33.38 14.95 -17.23
CA ASN A 89 -33.43 14.10 -18.42
C ASN A 89 -33.48 12.59 -18.10
N GLY A 90 -33.60 12.21 -16.82
CA GLY A 90 -33.64 10.80 -16.40
C GLY A 90 -32.31 10.06 -16.54
N GLN A 91 -31.19 10.79 -16.54
CA GLN A 91 -29.83 10.23 -16.63
C GLN A 91 -29.23 10.01 -15.24
N ASP A 92 -28.20 9.16 -15.19
CA ASP A 92 -27.40 8.92 -13.99
C ASP A 92 -26.60 10.14 -13.55
N ALA A 93 -26.16 10.12 -12.29
CA ALA A 93 -25.17 11.05 -11.79
C ALA A 93 -23.94 11.10 -12.71
N LEU A 94 -23.58 12.32 -13.13
CA LEU A 94 -22.36 12.62 -13.86
C LEU A 94 -21.18 12.83 -12.91
N TYR A 95 -21.45 13.35 -11.73
CA TYR A 95 -20.47 13.60 -10.67
C TYR A 95 -21.01 13.08 -9.34
N TYR A 96 -20.17 12.50 -8.51
CA TYR A 96 -20.60 11.98 -7.21
C TYR A 96 -19.41 11.83 -6.26
N LEU A 97 -19.69 11.86 -4.96
CA LEU A 97 -18.74 11.45 -3.94
C LEU A 97 -18.93 9.96 -3.66
N GLN A 98 -17.84 9.22 -3.67
CA GLN A 98 -17.81 7.83 -3.22
C GLN A 98 -16.86 7.68 -2.04
N ALA A 99 -17.07 6.66 -1.21
CA ALA A 99 -16.10 6.27 -0.20
C ALA A 99 -15.66 4.82 -0.37
N LYS A 100 -14.36 4.60 -0.31
CA LYS A 100 -13.76 3.28 -0.15
C LYS A 100 -13.68 2.94 1.33
N HIS A 101 -14.09 1.72 1.67
CA HIS A 101 -14.02 1.17 3.02
C HIS A 101 -13.10 -0.05 3.08
N ILE A 102 -12.34 -0.14 4.18
CA ILE A 102 -11.59 -1.34 4.55
C ILE A 102 -11.81 -1.59 6.04
N ASP A 103 -12.74 -2.48 6.36
CA ASP A 103 -13.03 -2.87 7.73
C ASP A 103 -12.31 -4.17 8.04
N ASN A 104 -11.54 -4.19 9.12
CA ASN A 104 -10.58 -5.25 9.38
C ASN A 104 -10.76 -5.81 10.79
N LEU A 105 -11.10 -7.10 10.88
CA LEU A 105 -11.14 -7.86 12.12
C LEU A 105 -9.94 -8.79 12.19
N THR A 106 -9.01 -8.51 13.10
CA THR A 106 -7.83 -9.34 13.36
C THR A 106 -7.96 -9.98 14.73
N THR A 107 -7.81 -11.29 14.80
CA THR A 107 -7.68 -12.05 16.04
C THR A 107 -6.37 -12.82 16.03
N THR A 108 -5.65 -12.84 17.14
CA THR A 108 -4.40 -13.59 17.28
C THR A 108 -4.32 -14.22 18.66
N LEU A 109 -4.08 -15.53 18.69
CA LEU A 109 -3.74 -16.29 19.88
C LEU A 109 -2.24 -16.57 19.85
N SER A 110 -1.52 -16.17 20.89
CA SER A 110 -0.09 -16.42 21.03
C SER A 110 0.18 -17.12 22.35
N SER A 111 1.01 -18.15 22.33
CA SER A 111 1.50 -18.82 23.53
C SER A 111 3.01 -18.97 23.45
N THR A 112 3.71 -18.65 24.54
CA THR A 112 5.18 -18.69 24.61
C THR A 112 5.61 -19.36 25.90
N LEU A 113 6.44 -20.39 25.79
CA LEU A 113 7.13 -21.03 26.89
C LEU A 113 8.58 -20.54 26.95
N THR A 114 8.92 -19.89 28.05
CA THR A 114 10.27 -19.42 28.36
C THR A 114 10.92 -20.30 29.42
N ASN A 115 12.11 -20.79 29.12
CA ASN A 115 12.94 -21.55 30.06
C ASN A 115 14.28 -20.85 30.28
N HIS A 116 14.62 -20.59 31.54
CA HIS A 116 15.94 -20.10 31.94
C HIS A 116 16.79 -21.31 32.33
N ILE A 117 17.85 -21.57 31.56
CA ILE A 117 18.74 -22.71 31.78
C ILE A 117 20.02 -22.18 32.45
N GLY A 118 20.11 -22.33 33.77
CA GLY A 118 21.15 -21.66 34.56
C GLY A 118 20.97 -20.13 34.56
N LYS A 119 22.06 -19.39 34.76
CA LYS A 119 22.02 -17.93 34.90
C LYS A 119 22.13 -17.16 33.58
N ASN A 120 22.56 -17.82 32.51
CA ASN A 120 23.06 -17.14 31.32
C ASN A 120 22.48 -17.65 30.00
N LYS A 121 21.52 -18.59 30.03
CA LYS A 121 20.87 -19.12 28.83
C LYS A 121 19.36 -18.94 28.94
N VAL A 122 18.74 -18.54 27.83
CA VAL A 122 17.29 -18.44 27.71
C VAL A 122 16.87 -19.21 26.47
N PHE A 123 15.91 -20.11 26.63
CA PHE A 123 15.27 -20.82 25.54
C PHE A 123 13.80 -20.44 25.51
N ASN A 124 13.31 -20.08 24.33
CA ASN A 124 11.92 -19.76 24.07
C ASN A 124 11.39 -20.65 22.97
N ILE A 125 10.16 -21.12 23.12
CA ILE A 125 9.37 -21.72 22.07
C ILE A 125 7.98 -21.10 22.10
N GLY A 126 7.43 -20.77 20.95
CA GLY A 126 6.13 -20.13 20.87
C GLY A 126 5.31 -20.54 19.66
N LEU A 127 4.01 -20.56 19.86
CA LEU A 127 2.97 -20.78 18.85
C LEU A 127 2.18 -19.48 18.69
N ALA A 128 1.92 -19.08 17.45
CA ALA A 128 1.03 -17.98 17.12
C ALA A 128 0.02 -18.43 16.07
N LEU A 129 -1.26 -18.24 16.34
CA LEU A 129 -2.37 -18.49 15.42
C LEU A 129 -3.09 -17.17 15.18
N GLY A 130 -3.20 -16.76 13.93
CA GLY A 130 -3.82 -15.51 13.52
C GLY A 130 -4.92 -15.71 12.49
N GLN A 131 -5.96 -14.89 12.59
CA GLN A 131 -6.99 -14.79 11.57
C GLN A 131 -7.32 -13.32 11.33
N ASN A 132 -7.46 -12.97 10.07
CA ASN A 132 -7.76 -11.64 9.61
C ASN A 132 -8.91 -11.71 8.59
N PHE A 133 -9.94 -10.92 8.81
CA PHE A 133 -11.04 -10.71 7.89
C PHE A 133 -11.04 -9.24 7.48
N ALA A 134 -10.60 -8.95 6.26
CA ALA A 134 -10.63 -7.62 5.67
C ALA A 134 -11.84 -7.50 4.74
N HIS A 135 -12.80 -6.67 5.08
CA HIS A 135 -13.99 -6.36 4.28
C HIS A 135 -13.73 -5.11 3.45
N HIS A 136 -13.76 -5.27 2.13
CA HIS A 136 -13.55 -4.22 1.15
C HIS A 136 -14.85 -3.95 0.41
N TYR A 137 -15.34 -2.72 0.49
CA TYR A 137 -16.52 -2.28 -0.24
C TYR A 137 -16.42 -0.78 -0.50
N GLN A 138 -17.27 -0.26 -1.38
CA GLN A 138 -17.44 1.18 -1.53
C GLN A 138 -18.90 1.59 -1.43
N THR A 139 -19.13 2.82 -1.00
CA THR A 139 -20.45 3.43 -0.84
C THR A 139 -20.58 4.71 -1.65
N MET A 140 -21.79 5.01 -2.12
CA MET A 140 -22.15 6.30 -2.70
C MET A 140 -22.38 7.28 -1.56
N GLU A 141 -21.56 8.31 -1.42
CA GLU A 141 -21.64 9.25 -0.29
C GLU A 141 -22.55 10.43 -0.57
N ASP A 142 -22.51 10.96 -1.80
CA ASP A 142 -23.29 12.12 -2.21
C ASP A 142 -23.47 12.08 -3.74
N LEU A 143 -24.70 12.20 -4.22
CA LEU A 143 -25.00 12.22 -5.66
C LEU A 143 -24.90 13.63 -6.27
N LEU A 144 -24.48 14.63 -5.48
CA LEU A 144 -24.27 16.02 -5.86
C LEU A 144 -25.45 16.58 -6.66
N GLY A 145 -26.67 16.35 -6.18
CA GLY A 145 -27.92 16.82 -6.79
C GLY A 145 -28.49 15.95 -7.92
N ALA A 146 -27.88 14.81 -8.25
CA ALA A 146 -28.49 13.79 -9.10
C ALA A 146 -29.50 12.93 -8.30
N LYS A 147 -30.28 12.10 -9.00
CA LYS A 147 -31.30 11.23 -8.37
C LYS A 147 -30.78 9.83 -8.04
N SER A 148 -29.92 9.27 -8.89
CA SER A 148 -29.44 7.90 -8.80
C SER A 148 -28.25 7.67 -9.72
N PHE A 149 -27.64 6.49 -9.58
CA PHE A 149 -26.63 5.95 -10.50
C PHE A 149 -26.92 4.47 -10.76
N HIS A 150 -26.85 3.97 -12.00
CA HIS A 150 -26.94 2.54 -12.25
C HIS A 150 -25.60 1.85 -11.92
N ASN A 151 -25.64 0.74 -11.18
CA ASN A 151 -24.45 -0.01 -10.76
C ASN A 151 -23.75 -0.76 -11.92
N VAL A 152 -23.19 0.00 -12.86
CA VAL A 152 -22.54 -0.50 -14.08
C VAL A 152 -21.19 0.16 -14.30
N ASN A 153 -20.27 -0.58 -14.91
CA ASN A 153 -18.97 -0.10 -15.34
C ASN A 153 -19.13 0.73 -16.63
N THR A 154 -19.22 2.04 -16.46
CA THR A 154 -19.48 2.96 -17.57
C THR A 154 -18.28 3.09 -18.52
N TYR A 155 -17.06 2.78 -18.07
CA TYR A 155 -15.88 2.68 -18.94
C TYR A 155 -15.98 1.52 -19.93
N ALA A 156 -16.74 0.46 -19.61
CA ALA A 156 -16.93 -0.68 -20.49
C ALA A 156 -17.99 -0.41 -21.57
N ILE A 157 -18.81 0.64 -21.40
CA ILE A 157 -19.78 1.09 -22.39
C ILE A 157 -19.01 1.70 -23.58
N GLY A 158 -19.33 1.23 -24.79
CA GLY A 158 -18.59 1.55 -26.02
C GLY A 158 -17.70 0.39 -26.47
N THR A 159 -17.10 -0.36 -25.54
CA THR A 159 -16.57 -1.71 -25.84
C THR A 159 -17.71 -2.73 -25.91
N TYR A 160 -18.69 -2.60 -25.02
CA TYR A 160 -19.93 -3.37 -24.99
C TYR A 160 -21.15 -2.46 -25.07
N ALA A 161 -22.28 -3.04 -25.46
CA ALA A 161 -23.57 -2.35 -25.46
C ALA A 161 -24.00 -2.02 -24.02
N ALA A 162 -24.80 -0.96 -23.85
CA ALA A 162 -25.24 -0.46 -22.54
C ALA A 162 -26.15 -1.44 -21.76
N ASN A 163 -26.63 -2.51 -22.39
CA ASN A 163 -27.43 -3.58 -21.77
C ASN A 163 -26.69 -4.93 -21.72
N ASP A 164 -25.40 -4.96 -22.07
CA ASP A 164 -24.60 -6.18 -22.05
C ASP A 164 -24.33 -6.61 -20.60
N PRO A 165 -24.53 -7.89 -20.22
CA PRO A 165 -24.27 -8.34 -18.86
C PRO A 165 -22.83 -8.06 -18.39
N ARG A 166 -21.85 -7.96 -19.30
CA ARG A 166 -20.44 -7.73 -18.96
C ARG A 166 -20.16 -6.37 -18.33
N ILE A 167 -21.02 -5.37 -18.54
CA ILE A 167 -20.81 -4.05 -17.92
C ILE A 167 -21.31 -4.02 -16.46
N GLN A 168 -22.05 -5.03 -16.01
CA GLN A 168 -22.66 -5.02 -14.68
C GLN A 168 -21.60 -5.20 -13.60
N TYR A 169 -21.61 -4.35 -12.57
CA TYR A 169 -20.80 -4.60 -11.38
C TYR A 169 -21.35 -5.75 -10.55
N ASP A 170 -22.67 -5.98 -10.62
CA ASP A 170 -23.32 -7.13 -9.99
C ASP A 170 -24.50 -7.66 -10.82
N LEU A 171 -24.32 -8.85 -11.40
CA LEU A 171 -25.36 -9.57 -12.12
C LEU A 171 -26.50 -10.07 -11.22
N ASN A 172 -26.26 -10.23 -9.91
CA ASN A 172 -27.29 -10.74 -9.00
C ASN A 172 -28.40 -9.71 -8.74
N THR A 173 -28.10 -8.43 -8.92
CA THR A 173 -29.03 -7.31 -8.67
C THR A 173 -29.44 -6.59 -9.97
N MET A 174 -28.99 -7.09 -11.12
CA MET A 174 -29.38 -6.55 -12.43
C MET A 174 -30.89 -6.69 -12.66
N GLY A 175 -31.54 -5.62 -13.12
CA GLY A 175 -32.96 -5.61 -13.45
C GLY A 175 -33.29 -6.42 -14.70
N THR A 176 -34.58 -6.75 -14.87
CA THR A 176 -35.09 -7.55 -16.00
C THR A 176 -34.85 -6.93 -17.39
N LYS A 177 -34.57 -5.62 -17.45
CA LYS A 177 -34.23 -4.88 -18.68
C LYS A 177 -32.74 -4.86 -18.99
N GLY A 178 -31.91 -5.57 -18.22
CA GLY A 178 -30.44 -5.54 -18.37
C GLY A 178 -29.79 -4.25 -17.84
N LEU A 179 -30.54 -3.46 -17.06
CA LEU A 179 -30.03 -2.27 -16.39
C LEU A 179 -29.48 -2.65 -15.01
N GLY A 180 -28.38 -2.02 -14.60
CA GLY A 180 -27.84 -2.22 -13.26
C GLY A 180 -28.81 -1.76 -12.18
N ASN A 181 -28.64 -2.27 -10.96
CA ASN A 181 -29.42 -1.79 -9.83
C ASN A 181 -29.21 -0.27 -9.64
N LEU A 182 -30.26 0.44 -9.23
CA LEU A 182 -30.14 1.85 -8.88
C LEU A 182 -29.42 1.98 -7.53
N VAL A 183 -28.47 2.90 -7.49
CA VAL A 183 -27.64 3.24 -6.33
C VAL A 183 -28.02 4.64 -5.88
N TYR A 184 -28.31 4.76 -4.58
CA TYR A 184 -28.59 6.02 -3.89
C TYR A 184 -27.51 6.33 -2.84
N GLU A 185 -27.58 7.50 -2.23
CA GLU A 185 -26.68 7.86 -1.13
C GLU A 185 -26.77 6.85 0.02
N GLY A 186 -25.61 6.39 0.50
CA GLY A 186 -25.43 5.32 1.48
C GLY A 186 -25.31 3.92 0.89
N ASP A 187 -25.73 3.70 -0.36
CA ASP A 187 -25.74 2.36 -0.96
C ASP A 187 -24.35 1.88 -1.36
N ARG A 188 -24.16 0.55 -1.34
CA ARG A 188 -22.96 -0.11 -1.85
C ARG A 188 -23.05 -0.31 -3.35
N PHE A 189 -21.93 -0.09 -4.04
CA PHE A 189 -21.86 -0.24 -5.50
C PHE A 189 -20.45 -0.60 -5.98
N GLY A 190 -20.28 -1.01 -7.22
CA GLY A 190 -18.99 -1.32 -7.86
C GLY A 190 -18.29 -2.61 -7.37
N TYR A 191 -18.04 -2.74 -6.07
CA TYR A 191 -17.47 -3.95 -5.47
C TYR A 191 -17.86 -4.12 -3.99
N ASP A 192 -17.97 -5.36 -3.56
CA ASP A 192 -18.12 -5.78 -2.17
C ASP A 192 -17.53 -7.20 -2.01
N TYR A 193 -16.49 -7.34 -1.19
CA TYR A 193 -15.80 -8.60 -0.98
C TYR A 193 -14.99 -8.63 0.33
N ASN A 194 -14.70 -9.82 0.83
CA ASN A 194 -13.70 -10.03 1.88
C ASN A 194 -12.42 -10.64 1.33
N ILE A 195 -11.27 -10.22 1.87
CA ILE A 195 -10.02 -10.98 1.82
C ILE A 195 -9.77 -11.54 3.22
N ASN A 196 -9.65 -12.85 3.29
CA ASN A 196 -9.47 -13.58 4.54
C ASN A 196 -8.08 -14.21 4.56
N VAL A 197 -7.37 -14.01 5.68
CA VAL A 197 -6.04 -14.58 5.89
C VAL A 197 -6.03 -15.37 7.19
N ARG A 198 -5.54 -16.59 7.14
CA ARG A 198 -5.27 -17.44 8.32
C ARG A 198 -3.78 -17.72 8.38
N ARG A 199 -3.20 -17.62 9.57
CA ARG A 199 -1.77 -17.82 9.80
C ARG A 199 -1.55 -18.73 11.00
N GLY A 200 -0.67 -19.70 10.86
CA GLY A 200 -0.11 -20.45 11.98
C GLY A 200 1.40 -20.36 11.95
N GLN A 201 2.04 -20.11 13.09
CA GLN A 201 3.50 -20.01 13.18
C GLN A 201 4.00 -20.68 14.45
N LEU A 202 4.99 -21.57 14.30
CA LEU A 202 5.81 -22.10 15.37
C LEU A 202 7.19 -21.46 15.28
N TRP A 203 7.71 -20.96 16.40
CA TRP A 203 9.02 -20.33 16.44
C TRP A 203 9.78 -20.71 17.71
N THR A 204 11.09 -20.61 17.63
CA THR A 204 11.99 -20.83 18.76
C THR A 204 13.12 -19.81 18.75
N ASN A 205 13.61 -19.43 19.92
CA ASN A 205 14.89 -18.76 20.04
C ASN A 205 15.70 -19.33 21.20
N PHE A 206 17.00 -19.39 21.02
CA PHE A 206 17.97 -19.66 22.06
C PHE A 206 18.92 -18.47 22.13
N SER A 207 19.12 -17.92 23.32
CA SER A 207 20.14 -16.91 23.57
C SER A 207 21.02 -17.29 24.75
N GLN A 208 22.29 -16.90 24.67
CA GLN A 208 23.25 -17.15 25.72
C GLN A 208 24.21 -15.97 25.86
N THR A 209 24.48 -15.59 27.11
CA THR A 209 25.59 -14.70 27.48
C THR A 209 26.75 -15.55 27.97
N PHE A 210 27.88 -15.50 27.28
CA PHE A 210 29.13 -16.15 27.66
C PHE A 210 30.23 -15.11 27.77
N SER A 211 30.62 -14.79 29.02
CA SER A 211 31.61 -13.75 29.30
C SER A 211 31.21 -12.42 28.62
N LYS A 212 32.04 -11.91 27.72
CA LYS A 212 31.84 -10.69 26.94
C LYS A 212 30.96 -10.85 25.70
N ILE A 213 30.47 -12.05 25.40
CA ILE A 213 29.75 -12.34 24.16
C ILE A 213 28.30 -12.71 24.49
N TYR A 214 27.36 -12.01 23.88
CA TYR A 214 25.96 -12.41 23.80
C TYR A 214 25.67 -12.92 22.39
N TYR A 215 25.01 -14.06 22.25
CA TYR A 215 24.52 -14.51 20.95
C TYR A 215 23.11 -15.05 21.05
N MET A 216 22.38 -14.97 19.94
CA MET A 216 21.03 -15.47 19.79
C MET A 216 20.88 -16.15 18.43
N VAL A 217 20.22 -17.31 18.43
CA VAL A 217 19.78 -18.01 17.23
C VAL A 217 18.28 -18.23 17.34
N ALA A 218 17.55 -17.92 16.28
CA ALA A 218 16.11 -18.11 16.21
C ALA A 218 15.70 -18.75 14.88
N GLY A 219 14.63 -19.52 14.94
CA GLY A 219 14.02 -20.13 13.78
C GLY A 219 12.50 -20.07 13.85
N LYS A 220 11.86 -20.06 12.69
CA LYS A 220 10.41 -20.14 12.55
C LYS A 220 10.00 -21.01 11.37
N ILE A 221 8.84 -21.62 11.50
CA ILE A 221 8.07 -22.23 10.43
C ILE A 221 6.64 -21.74 10.53
N GLY A 222 6.01 -21.46 9.40
CA GLY A 222 4.67 -20.92 9.34
C GLY A 222 3.87 -21.47 8.17
N TYR A 223 2.57 -21.34 8.27
CA TYR A 223 1.61 -21.65 7.23
C TYR A 223 0.64 -20.48 7.10
N ASP A 224 0.57 -19.94 5.89
CA ASP A 224 -0.33 -18.85 5.53
C ASP A 224 -1.36 -19.36 4.51
N ASP A 225 -2.62 -19.08 4.76
CA ASP A 225 -3.76 -19.42 3.91
C ASP A 225 -4.55 -18.15 3.59
N MET A 226 -4.78 -17.89 2.31
CA MET A 226 -5.45 -16.70 1.81
C MET A 226 -6.58 -17.08 0.86
N TYR A 227 -7.74 -16.47 1.05
CA TYR A 227 -8.88 -16.65 0.14
C TYR A 227 -9.78 -15.41 0.17
N ARG A 228 -10.52 -15.20 -0.93
CA ARG A 228 -11.48 -14.13 -1.11
C ARG A 228 -12.90 -14.69 -1.01
N ILE A 229 -13.84 -13.88 -0.53
CA ILE A 229 -15.28 -14.12 -0.68
C ILE A 229 -15.86 -12.91 -1.39
N GLY A 230 -16.36 -13.07 -2.61
CA GLY A 230 -17.06 -12.01 -3.31
C GLY A 230 -18.56 -11.99 -3.00
N HIS A 231 -19.11 -10.82 -2.72
CA HIS A 231 -20.54 -10.63 -2.45
C HIS A 231 -21.29 -10.10 -3.68
N MET A 232 -20.57 -9.77 -4.75
CA MET A 232 -21.12 -9.34 -6.04
C MET A 232 -20.68 -10.27 -7.15
N ARG A 233 -21.55 -10.49 -8.14
CA ARG A 233 -21.27 -11.28 -9.33
C ARG A 233 -20.93 -10.35 -10.50
N ASN A 234 -19.68 -9.92 -10.58
CA ASN A 234 -19.21 -9.02 -11.64
C ASN A 234 -19.43 -9.62 -13.04
N GLY A 235 -20.01 -8.82 -13.94
CA GLY A 235 -20.39 -9.22 -15.30
C GLY A 235 -19.23 -9.70 -16.17
N MET A 236 -18.04 -9.12 -16.02
CA MET A 236 -16.83 -9.55 -16.75
C MET A 236 -16.30 -10.90 -16.30
N PHE A 237 -16.68 -11.32 -15.09
CA PHE A 237 -16.20 -12.52 -14.42
C PHE A 237 -17.37 -13.26 -13.78
N ALA A 238 -18.45 -13.47 -14.55
CA ALA A 238 -19.72 -13.98 -14.04
C ALA A 238 -19.59 -15.32 -13.28
N ASP A 239 -18.65 -16.16 -13.67
CA ASP A 239 -18.43 -17.49 -13.10
C ASP A 239 -17.27 -17.53 -12.08
N ASN A 240 -16.62 -16.39 -11.81
CA ASN A 240 -15.40 -16.32 -10.99
C ASN A 240 -15.28 -15.03 -10.17
N SER A 241 -16.39 -14.44 -9.74
CA SER A 241 -16.41 -13.18 -8.97
C SER A 241 -17.21 -13.29 -7.67
N ALA A 242 -18.35 -13.97 -7.70
CA ALA A 242 -19.17 -14.22 -6.52
C ALA A 242 -18.71 -15.48 -5.76
N GLY A 243 -18.93 -15.49 -4.46
CA GLY A 243 -18.64 -16.61 -3.59
C GLY A 243 -17.15 -16.77 -3.26
N LYS A 244 -16.83 -17.90 -2.64
CA LYS A 244 -15.50 -18.19 -2.09
C LYS A 244 -14.52 -18.58 -3.19
N SER A 245 -13.35 -17.95 -3.22
CA SER A 245 -12.25 -18.31 -4.12
C SER A 245 -11.60 -19.65 -3.73
N LYS A 246 -10.69 -20.13 -4.58
CA LYS A 246 -9.68 -21.11 -4.16
C LYS A 246 -8.80 -20.53 -3.05
N HIS A 247 -8.08 -21.41 -2.36
CA HIS A 247 -7.13 -21.05 -1.32
C HIS A 247 -5.71 -20.96 -1.90
N ALA A 248 -5.00 -19.87 -1.61
CA ALA A 248 -3.56 -19.76 -1.82
C ALA A 248 -2.85 -20.09 -0.51
N ASN A 249 -1.98 -21.09 -0.55
CA ASN A 249 -1.35 -21.67 0.62
C ASN A 249 0.17 -21.53 0.52
N PHE A 250 0.79 -21.08 1.59
CA PHE A 250 2.22 -20.82 1.64
C PHE A 250 2.83 -21.44 2.89
N LEU A 251 3.84 -22.28 2.71
CA LEU A 251 4.70 -22.71 3.81
C LEU A 251 5.84 -21.69 3.94
N SER A 252 5.84 -20.93 5.03
CA SER A 252 6.84 -19.91 5.33
C SER A 252 7.84 -20.43 6.37
N GLY A 253 9.01 -19.81 6.45
CA GLY A 253 10.03 -20.21 7.41
C GLY A 253 11.27 -19.35 7.33
N GLY A 254 12.08 -19.36 8.37
CA GLY A 254 13.31 -18.58 8.37
C GLY A 254 14.18 -18.83 9.57
N LEU A 255 15.44 -18.43 9.43
CA LEU A 255 16.46 -18.50 10.46
C LEU A 255 17.11 -17.13 10.61
N LYS A 256 17.42 -16.76 11.85
CA LYS A 256 18.26 -15.58 12.13
C LYS A 256 19.24 -15.88 13.25
N ALA A 257 20.40 -15.25 13.17
CA ALA A 257 21.42 -15.31 14.19
C ALA A 257 21.97 -13.90 14.43
N SER A 258 22.32 -13.60 15.67
CA SER A 258 22.98 -12.35 16.03
C SER A 258 23.99 -12.59 17.13
N THR A 259 25.09 -11.84 17.09
CA THR A 259 26.15 -11.87 18.09
C THR A 259 26.52 -10.45 18.45
N THR A 260 26.62 -10.17 19.76
CA THR A 260 27.07 -8.91 20.33
C THR A 260 28.30 -9.17 21.20
N TRP A 261 29.40 -8.50 20.89
CA TRP A 261 30.64 -8.55 21.65
C TRP A 261 30.83 -7.26 22.45
N THR A 262 30.91 -7.40 23.76
CA THR A 262 31.25 -6.34 24.70
C THR A 262 32.78 -6.23 24.79
N ILE A 263 33.37 -5.29 24.06
CA ILE A 263 34.83 -5.11 24.01
C ILE A 263 35.33 -4.66 25.40
N GLY A 264 34.58 -3.75 26.04
CA GLY A 264 34.88 -3.13 27.33
C GLY A 264 34.79 -1.60 27.27
N GLY A 265 34.72 -0.93 28.42
CA GLY A 265 34.68 0.54 28.48
C GLY A 265 33.44 1.17 27.81
N GLY A 266 32.31 0.46 27.81
CA GLY A 266 31.07 0.91 27.17
C GLY A 266 30.97 0.61 25.67
N ASN A 267 31.94 -0.09 25.08
CA ASN A 267 31.96 -0.43 23.64
C ASN A 267 31.32 -1.79 23.36
N PHE A 268 30.42 -1.82 22.37
CA PHE A 268 29.72 -3.00 21.88
C PHE A 268 29.81 -3.06 20.35
N LEU A 269 30.04 -4.26 19.82
CA LEU A 269 29.98 -4.56 18.40
C LEU A 269 28.96 -5.67 18.18
N SER A 270 28.02 -5.47 17.28
CA SER A 270 26.95 -6.42 16.99
C SER A 270 26.89 -6.74 15.50
N ILE A 271 26.70 -8.01 15.18
CA ILE A 271 26.44 -8.50 13.82
C ILE A 271 25.17 -9.36 13.84
N GLY A 272 24.32 -9.16 12.84
CA GLY A 272 23.08 -9.92 12.66
C GLY A 272 22.96 -10.41 11.22
N LEU A 273 22.46 -11.64 11.06
CA LEU A 273 22.17 -12.26 9.77
C LEU A 273 20.81 -12.95 9.84
N GLY A 274 20.06 -12.89 8.75
CA GLY A 274 18.75 -13.52 8.62
C GLY A 274 18.45 -13.96 7.20
N TYR A 275 17.73 -15.07 7.09
CA TYR A 275 17.15 -15.52 5.83
C TYR A 275 15.75 -16.06 6.07
N GLU A 276 14.76 -15.54 5.35
CA GLU A 276 13.38 -16.00 5.46
C GLU A 276 12.69 -16.17 4.09
N HIS A 277 11.84 -17.19 4.03
CA HIS A 277 10.78 -17.35 3.05
C HIS A 277 9.48 -16.86 3.67
N ARG A 278 8.83 -15.89 3.04
CA ARG A 278 7.63 -15.24 3.55
C ARG A 278 6.52 -15.26 2.51
N ALA A 279 5.29 -15.54 2.94
CA ALA A 279 4.14 -15.42 2.07
C ALA A 279 3.98 -13.97 1.57
N PRO A 280 3.56 -13.75 0.32
CA PRO A 280 3.31 -12.41 -0.20
C PRO A 280 2.18 -11.74 0.59
N ASN A 281 2.11 -10.41 0.57
CA ASN A 281 1.00 -9.71 1.21
C ASN A 281 -0.33 -10.05 0.52
N ALA A 282 -1.39 -10.23 1.32
CA ALA A 282 -2.70 -10.59 0.79
C ALA A 282 -3.29 -9.52 -0.15
N SER A 283 -2.93 -8.24 0.06
CA SER A 283 -3.24 -7.14 -0.86
C SER A 283 -2.63 -7.30 -2.25
N ASN A 284 -1.54 -8.05 -2.36
CA ASN A 284 -0.78 -8.27 -3.60
C ASN A 284 -1.06 -9.66 -4.19
N ALA A 285 -1.83 -10.51 -3.49
CA ALA A 285 -2.06 -11.89 -3.88
C ALA A 285 -3.15 -12.03 -4.96
N PHE A 286 -4.11 -11.11 -5.01
CA PHE A 286 -5.23 -11.13 -5.96
C PHE A 286 -4.97 -10.17 -7.13
N ALA A 287 -5.21 -10.63 -8.35
CA ALA A 287 -4.90 -9.86 -9.55
C ALA A 287 -5.85 -8.66 -9.75
N SER A 288 -7.13 -8.82 -9.45
CA SER A 288 -8.14 -7.75 -9.53
C SER A 288 -9.27 -8.05 -8.54
N PRO A 289 -9.03 -7.90 -7.22
CA PRO A 289 -9.96 -8.32 -6.18
C PRO A 289 -11.30 -7.57 -6.21
N GLU A 290 -11.34 -6.38 -6.80
CA GLU A 290 -12.57 -5.61 -7.05
C GLU A 290 -13.46 -6.26 -8.14
N MET A 291 -12.90 -7.13 -8.99
CA MET A 291 -13.63 -7.72 -10.13
C MET A 291 -13.78 -9.24 -10.04
N ASN A 292 -12.79 -9.98 -9.51
CA ASN A 292 -12.79 -11.45 -9.55
C ASN A 292 -11.97 -12.13 -8.44
N ASN A 293 -12.02 -13.47 -8.46
CA ASN A 293 -11.35 -14.37 -7.52
C ASN A 293 -9.95 -14.84 -7.98
N ASN A 294 -9.38 -14.27 -9.05
CA ASN A 294 -8.08 -14.70 -9.55
C ASN A 294 -6.94 -14.24 -8.64
N PHE A 295 -6.05 -15.17 -8.34
CA PHE A 295 -4.73 -14.85 -7.82
C PHE A 295 -3.84 -14.29 -8.92
N VAL A 296 -2.82 -13.53 -8.50
CA VAL A 296 -1.68 -13.20 -9.36
C VAL A 296 -1.06 -14.50 -9.85
N LEU A 297 -0.74 -14.59 -11.15
CA LEU A 297 -0.06 -15.76 -11.70
C LEU A 297 1.39 -15.78 -11.21
N ASN A 298 1.95 -16.97 -11.01
CA ASN A 298 3.30 -17.13 -10.44
C ASN A 298 3.42 -16.43 -9.07
N LEU A 299 2.44 -16.65 -8.20
CA LEU A 299 2.49 -16.19 -6.82
C LEU A 299 3.29 -17.21 -5.98
N HIS A 300 4.37 -16.76 -5.36
CA HIS A 300 5.24 -17.60 -4.53
C HIS A 300 5.65 -16.85 -3.26
N ASN A 301 6.31 -17.57 -2.35
CA ASN A 301 6.99 -16.92 -1.23
C ASN A 301 8.09 -15.98 -1.71
N GLU A 302 8.11 -14.79 -1.13
CA GLU A 302 9.24 -13.87 -1.19
C GLU A 302 10.40 -14.46 -0.39
N ARG A 303 11.63 -14.22 -0.85
CA ARG A 303 12.84 -14.58 -0.11
C ARG A 303 13.54 -13.31 0.33
N ILE A 304 13.80 -13.19 1.61
CA ILE A 304 14.46 -12.03 2.21
C ILE A 304 15.75 -12.48 2.88
N PHE A 305 16.86 -11.94 2.40
CA PHE A 305 18.13 -11.95 3.10
C PHE A 305 18.31 -10.61 3.83
N SER A 306 18.76 -10.65 5.07
CA SER A 306 19.00 -9.48 5.91
C SER A 306 20.35 -9.60 6.60
N SER A 307 21.12 -8.52 6.62
CA SER A 307 22.36 -8.40 7.37
C SER A 307 22.49 -7.03 8.01
N GLU A 308 23.04 -6.99 9.22
CA GLU A 308 23.31 -5.75 9.95
C GLU A 308 24.67 -5.82 10.67
N LEU A 309 25.33 -4.67 10.77
CA LEU A 309 26.52 -4.45 11.58
C LEU A 309 26.33 -3.15 12.38
N SER A 310 26.49 -3.23 13.70
CA SER A 310 26.27 -2.09 14.60
C SER A 310 27.44 -1.94 15.55
N TYR A 311 27.88 -0.70 15.76
CA TYR A 311 28.80 -0.31 16.82
C TYR A 311 28.08 0.64 17.77
N GLN A 312 28.16 0.35 19.06
CA GLN A 312 27.54 1.15 20.10
C GLN A 312 28.57 1.54 21.16
N TYR A 313 28.52 2.80 21.59
CA TYR A 313 29.26 3.32 22.71
C TYR A 313 28.28 3.82 23.78
N SER A 314 28.51 3.44 25.03
CA SER A 314 27.72 3.87 26.18
C SER A 314 28.63 4.31 27.31
N GLY A 315 28.91 5.61 27.36
CA GLY A 315 29.68 6.27 28.41
C GLY A 315 28.79 7.10 29.35
N SER A 316 29.43 7.87 30.24
CA SER A 316 28.73 8.75 31.20
C SER A 316 28.26 10.08 30.60
N TRP A 317 28.85 10.49 29.48
CA TRP A 317 28.58 11.75 28.79
C TRP A 317 28.12 11.59 27.34
N LEU A 318 28.23 10.38 26.78
CA LEU A 318 27.85 10.09 25.40
C LEU A 318 27.30 8.67 25.29
N HIS A 319 26.14 8.56 24.66
CA HIS A 319 25.64 7.34 24.07
C HIS A 319 25.64 7.52 22.55
N ALA A 320 26.24 6.59 21.82
CA ALA A 320 26.29 6.62 20.37
C ALA A 320 25.98 5.23 19.81
N ASN A 321 25.27 5.19 18.69
CA ASN A 321 25.00 3.99 17.92
C ASN A 321 25.22 4.34 16.44
N LEU A 322 26.03 3.53 15.75
CA LEU A 322 26.20 3.56 14.31
C LEU A 322 25.90 2.17 13.78
N SER A 323 24.93 2.06 12.88
CA SER A 323 24.49 0.79 12.31
C SER A 323 24.44 0.87 10.80
N GLY A 324 24.89 -0.18 10.13
CA GLY A 324 24.74 -0.35 8.69
C GLY A 324 23.97 -1.62 8.39
N TYR A 325 23.08 -1.58 7.40
CA TYR A 325 22.27 -2.73 7.02
C TYR A 325 22.25 -2.94 5.51
N TYR A 326 22.01 -4.19 5.12
CA TYR A 326 21.78 -4.60 3.74
C TYR A 326 20.71 -5.70 3.73
N ASN A 327 19.66 -5.48 2.96
CA ASN A 327 18.59 -6.43 2.71
C ASN A 327 18.48 -6.69 1.22
N HIS A 328 18.37 -7.96 0.85
CA HIS A 328 18.13 -8.39 -0.52
C HIS A 328 16.88 -9.25 -0.57
N MET A 329 15.92 -8.83 -1.38
CA MET A 329 14.66 -9.52 -1.57
C MET A 329 14.59 -10.07 -2.98
N THR A 330 14.08 -11.29 -3.14
CA THR A 330 13.81 -11.90 -4.45
C THR A 330 12.42 -12.52 -4.49
N HIS A 331 11.89 -12.73 -5.69
CA HIS A 331 10.52 -13.23 -5.91
C HIS A 331 9.46 -12.31 -5.27
N VAL A 332 9.75 -11.01 -5.18
CA VAL A 332 8.80 -10.02 -4.66
C VAL A 332 7.62 -9.92 -5.62
N THR A 333 6.42 -9.80 -5.05
CA THR A 333 5.17 -9.61 -5.78
C THR A 333 4.55 -8.28 -5.40
N GLU A 334 4.27 -7.45 -6.40
CA GLU A 334 3.63 -6.15 -6.24
C GLU A 334 2.36 -6.06 -7.06
N TRP A 335 1.45 -5.21 -6.59
CA TRP A 335 0.18 -4.97 -7.24
C TRP A 335 -0.13 -3.49 -7.23
N GLN A 336 -0.64 -3.00 -8.35
CA GLN A 336 -1.05 -1.61 -8.54
C GLN A 336 -2.35 -1.55 -9.35
N ASN A 337 -3.15 -0.51 -9.11
CA ASN A 337 -4.30 -0.14 -9.94
C ASN A 337 -4.21 1.36 -10.22
N PHE A 338 -4.30 1.73 -11.50
CA PHE A 338 -4.36 3.13 -11.92
C PHE A 338 -5.28 3.29 -13.12
N TYR A 339 -5.75 4.51 -13.35
CA TYR A 339 -6.49 4.85 -14.56
C TYR A 339 -5.52 5.09 -15.71
N PHE A 340 -5.70 4.41 -16.84
CA PHE A 340 -4.88 4.56 -18.02
C PHE A 340 -5.68 5.25 -19.14
N ASP A 341 -5.34 6.51 -19.44
CA ASP A 341 -6.06 7.36 -20.40
C ASP A 341 -6.09 6.73 -21.81
N ASP A 342 -4.98 6.17 -22.31
CA ASP A 342 -4.90 5.56 -23.66
C ASP A 342 -5.85 4.37 -23.81
N ALA A 343 -6.05 3.62 -22.73
CA ALA A 343 -6.98 2.49 -22.68
C ALA A 343 -8.38 2.87 -22.19
N ASN A 344 -8.59 4.13 -21.79
CA ASN A 344 -9.81 4.67 -21.17
C ASN A 344 -10.40 3.73 -20.10
N SER A 345 -9.54 3.19 -19.23
CA SER A 345 -9.95 2.17 -18.25
C SER A 345 -9.03 2.14 -17.04
N PHE A 346 -9.50 1.53 -15.95
CA PHE A 346 -8.64 1.18 -14.82
C PHE A 346 -7.84 -0.07 -15.18
N THR A 347 -6.53 0.00 -15.02
CA THR A 347 -5.61 -1.11 -15.32
C THR A 347 -5.10 -1.70 -14.02
N TYR A 348 -5.36 -2.99 -13.84
CA TYR A 348 -4.84 -3.79 -12.74
C TYR A 348 -3.52 -4.39 -13.17
N VAL A 349 -2.45 -4.09 -12.44
CA VAL A 349 -1.08 -4.48 -12.78
C VAL A 349 -0.50 -5.32 -11.65
N SER A 350 -0.11 -6.55 -11.97
CA SER A 350 0.58 -7.46 -11.06
C SER A 350 1.99 -7.68 -11.56
N MET A 351 2.97 -7.31 -10.74
CA MET A 351 4.40 -7.49 -11.03
C MET A 351 4.93 -8.64 -10.17
N THR A 352 5.64 -9.56 -10.80
CA THR A 352 6.21 -10.75 -10.14
C THR A 352 7.69 -10.89 -10.46
N ASN A 353 8.36 -11.79 -9.75
CA ASN A 353 9.78 -12.08 -9.95
C ASN A 353 10.69 -10.85 -9.76
N MET A 354 10.26 -9.91 -8.90
CA MET A 354 11.02 -8.70 -8.60
C MET A 354 12.12 -8.98 -7.59
N ASN A 355 13.27 -8.33 -7.78
CA ASN A 355 14.39 -8.33 -6.86
C ASN A 355 14.67 -6.92 -6.38
N LYS A 356 14.76 -6.73 -5.07
CA LYS A 356 14.94 -5.42 -4.43
C LYS A 356 16.11 -5.42 -3.48
N ASN A 357 16.82 -4.29 -3.43
CA ASN A 357 17.86 -4.04 -2.44
C ASN A 357 17.45 -2.86 -1.57
N TYR A 358 17.57 -3.03 -0.26
CA TYR A 358 17.43 -1.96 0.72
C TYR A 358 18.70 -1.93 1.56
N TYR A 359 19.42 -0.82 1.56
CA TYR A 359 20.63 -0.68 2.34
C TYR A 359 20.82 0.74 2.82
N GLY A 360 21.52 0.90 3.93
CA GLY A 360 21.67 2.21 4.53
C GLY A 360 22.56 2.19 5.74
N VAL A 361 22.82 3.39 6.24
CA VAL A 361 23.53 3.66 7.49
C VAL A 361 22.65 4.51 8.36
N GLU A 362 22.55 4.13 9.62
CA GLU A 362 21.77 4.80 10.66
C GLU A 362 22.71 5.20 11.78
N PHE A 363 22.52 6.40 12.31
CA PHE A 363 23.24 6.85 13.49
C PHE A 363 22.29 7.46 14.52
N GLY A 364 22.64 7.26 15.78
CA GLY A 364 21.99 7.88 16.92
C GLY A 364 23.04 8.33 17.93
N LEU A 365 22.84 9.51 18.49
CA LEU A 365 23.73 10.14 19.45
C LEU A 365 22.90 10.81 20.53
N ASP A 366 23.28 10.60 21.79
CA ASP A 366 22.81 11.34 22.96
C ASP A 366 24.04 11.84 23.71
N PHE A 367 24.31 13.13 23.59
CA PHE A 367 25.45 13.81 24.17
C PHE A 367 24.99 14.69 25.32
N LYS A 368 25.50 14.39 26.51
CA LYS A 368 25.21 15.13 27.73
C LYS A 368 26.08 16.39 27.77
N ILE A 369 25.47 17.55 27.50
CA ILE A 369 26.15 18.85 27.60
C ILE A 369 26.41 19.19 29.07
N ASN A 370 25.40 19.00 29.92
CA ASN A 370 25.52 19.15 31.38
C ASN A 370 24.48 18.28 32.13
N SER A 371 24.32 18.45 33.44
CA SER A 371 23.41 17.61 34.24
C SER A 371 21.93 17.74 33.89
N PHE A 372 21.52 18.82 33.23
CA PHE A 372 20.14 19.14 32.91
C PHE A 372 19.88 19.33 31.40
N LEU A 373 20.89 19.17 30.54
CA LEU A 373 20.82 19.47 29.12
C LEU A 373 21.56 18.42 28.30
N ASN A 374 20.84 17.79 27.38
CA ASN A 374 21.36 16.84 26.41
C ASN A 374 21.11 17.35 24.99
N PHE A 375 22.04 17.04 24.09
CA PHE A 375 21.82 17.14 22.65
C PHE A 375 21.72 15.73 22.08
N LYS A 376 20.61 15.43 21.41
CA LYS A 376 20.40 14.17 20.71
C LYS A 376 20.40 14.43 19.21
N ALA A 377 21.00 13.51 18.47
CA ALA A 377 20.95 13.52 17.02
C ALA A 377 20.59 12.13 16.52
N LEU A 378 19.72 12.07 15.52
CA LEU A 378 19.32 10.85 14.84
C LEU A 378 19.44 11.11 13.34
N GLY A 379 19.87 10.11 12.59
CA GLY A 379 19.81 10.20 11.15
C GLY A 379 19.95 8.87 10.45
N THR A 380 19.45 8.83 9.23
CA THR A 380 19.56 7.70 8.32
C THR A 380 19.89 8.19 6.92
N TRP A 381 20.75 7.43 6.24
CA TRP A 381 21.03 7.52 4.81
C TRP A 381 20.73 6.17 4.21
N SER A 382 19.78 6.11 3.29
CA SER A 382 19.32 4.84 2.75
C SER A 382 19.08 4.89 1.25
N GLU A 383 19.15 3.71 0.65
CA GLU A 383 18.89 3.47 -0.75
C GLU A 383 18.00 2.24 -0.87
N ALA A 384 16.96 2.35 -1.69
CA ALA A 384 15.99 1.30 -1.92
C ALA A 384 15.67 1.25 -3.41
N LYS A 385 15.96 0.14 -4.07
CA LYS A 385 15.86 0.05 -5.54
C LYS A 385 15.53 -1.33 -6.06
N ASN A 386 14.93 -1.35 -7.23
CA ASN A 386 14.73 -2.55 -8.04
C ASN A 386 16.05 -2.94 -8.74
N THR A 387 16.43 -4.21 -8.66
CA THR A 387 17.70 -4.72 -9.22
C THR A 387 17.54 -5.49 -10.53
N ASN A 388 16.30 -5.79 -10.93
CA ASN A 388 15.94 -6.41 -12.20
C ASN A 388 14.67 -5.77 -12.78
N ASN A 389 14.38 -6.12 -14.03
CA ASN A 389 13.09 -5.85 -14.66
C ASN A 389 12.07 -6.89 -14.18
N ALA A 390 10.84 -6.46 -13.95
CA ALA A 390 9.76 -7.30 -13.46
C ALA A 390 8.99 -7.99 -14.59
N ASP A 391 8.50 -9.20 -14.34
CA ASP A 391 7.48 -9.82 -15.16
C ASP A 391 6.13 -9.20 -14.81
N VAL A 392 5.38 -8.69 -15.78
CA VAL A 392 4.09 -8.05 -15.54
C VAL A 392 2.95 -8.78 -16.20
N ILE A 393 1.85 -8.87 -15.46
CA ILE A 393 0.56 -9.26 -15.97
C ILE A 393 -0.42 -8.13 -15.67
N TYR A 394 -1.12 -7.67 -16.70
CA TYR A 394 -2.10 -6.61 -16.54
C TYR A 394 -3.45 -6.93 -17.19
N MET A 395 -4.49 -6.29 -16.68
CA MET A 395 -5.86 -6.43 -17.14
C MET A 395 -6.57 -5.08 -17.05
N ASN A 396 -7.27 -4.70 -18.11
CA ASN A 396 -8.09 -3.50 -18.13
C ASN A 396 -9.48 -3.80 -17.56
N SER A 397 -10.07 -2.89 -16.80
CA SER A 397 -11.41 -3.06 -16.21
C SER A 397 -12.52 -3.23 -17.25
N THR A 398 -12.23 -2.90 -18.51
CA THR A 398 -13.13 -2.99 -19.67
C THR A 398 -12.92 -4.28 -20.48
N LYS A 399 -12.03 -5.19 -20.04
CA LYS A 399 -11.78 -6.47 -20.73
C LYS A 399 -11.51 -7.58 -19.72
N SER A 400 -11.93 -8.81 -20.03
CA SER A 400 -11.67 -10.00 -19.19
C SER A 400 -10.38 -10.73 -19.61
N THR A 401 -9.42 -10.01 -20.21
CA THR A 401 -8.22 -10.59 -20.83
C THR A 401 -6.97 -10.13 -20.10
N TYR A 402 -6.12 -11.09 -19.72
CA TYR A 402 -4.82 -10.80 -19.11
C TYR A 402 -3.73 -10.77 -20.17
N ASN A 403 -2.94 -9.71 -20.17
CA ASN A 403 -1.78 -9.55 -21.04
C ASN A 403 -0.50 -9.76 -20.24
N LYS A 404 0.52 -10.35 -20.87
CA LYS A 404 1.84 -10.55 -20.30
C LYS A 404 2.82 -9.59 -20.96
N ASP A 405 3.69 -8.98 -20.17
CA ASP A 405 4.72 -8.08 -20.65
C ASP A 405 5.90 -8.04 -19.65
N VAL A 406 6.88 -7.16 -19.90
CA VAL A 406 8.00 -6.88 -19.01
C VAL A 406 8.01 -5.39 -18.63
N VAL A 407 8.13 -5.10 -17.34
CA VAL A 407 8.34 -3.73 -16.86
C VAL A 407 9.84 -3.45 -16.77
N TYR A 408 10.30 -2.42 -17.48
CA TYR A 408 11.69 -1.96 -17.42
C TYR A 408 11.93 -1.05 -16.21
N ASN A 409 11.96 -1.65 -15.01
CA ASN A 409 12.16 -0.93 -13.74
C ASN A 409 13.53 -1.17 -13.08
N LYS A 410 14.46 -1.88 -13.72
CA LYS A 410 15.81 -2.08 -13.18
C LYS A 410 16.49 -0.74 -12.89
N GLY A 411 16.96 -0.56 -11.67
CA GLY A 411 17.64 0.65 -11.21
C GLY A 411 16.69 1.75 -10.72
N MET A 412 15.37 1.60 -10.87
CA MET A 412 14.41 2.56 -10.33
C MET A 412 14.35 2.47 -8.80
N HIS A 413 14.30 3.64 -8.16
CA HIS A 413 14.11 3.77 -6.73
C HIS A 413 12.73 3.29 -6.30
N GLU A 414 12.68 2.73 -5.10
CA GLU A 414 11.43 2.32 -4.48
C GLU A 414 10.65 3.57 -4.03
N ALA A 415 9.37 3.63 -4.40
CA ALA A 415 8.50 4.73 -3.99
C ALA A 415 8.36 4.81 -2.46
N SER A 416 8.20 6.03 -1.93
CA SER A 416 7.96 6.30 -0.50
C SER A 416 9.07 5.82 0.45
N THR A 417 10.30 5.69 -0.05
CA THR A 417 11.48 5.41 0.77
C THR A 417 12.33 6.68 0.90
N PRO A 418 12.57 7.20 2.12
CA PRO A 418 13.35 8.42 2.28
C PRO A 418 14.84 8.13 2.03
N LEU A 419 15.46 8.91 1.15
CA LEU A 419 16.90 8.81 0.87
C LEU A 419 17.75 9.22 2.09
N SER A 420 17.27 10.22 2.83
CA SER A 420 17.87 10.63 4.09
C SER A 420 16.86 11.29 5.00
N VAL A 421 16.97 11.08 6.30
CA VAL A 421 16.18 11.77 7.33
C VAL A 421 17.10 12.11 8.48
N TYR A 422 16.95 13.30 9.06
CA TYR A 422 17.73 13.75 10.21
C TYR A 422 16.86 14.44 11.24
N SER A 423 17.23 14.29 12.50
CA SER A 423 16.61 15.00 13.62
C SER A 423 17.68 15.45 14.60
N GLY A 424 17.67 16.73 14.95
CA GLY A 424 18.44 17.29 16.05
C GLY A 424 17.48 17.69 17.18
N ILE A 425 17.77 17.25 18.41
CA ILE A 425 16.90 17.47 19.56
C ILE A 425 17.73 18.03 20.71
N LEU A 426 17.33 19.20 21.22
CA LEU A 426 17.85 19.75 22.46
C LEU A 426 16.87 19.39 23.59
N SER A 427 17.32 18.56 24.53
CA SER A 427 16.52 18.03 25.64
C SER A 427 16.95 18.66 26.96
N PHE A 428 16.08 19.46 27.57
CA PHE A 428 16.25 19.99 28.92
C PHE A 428 15.48 19.14 29.93
N HIS A 429 16.09 18.78 31.06
CA HIS A 429 15.40 18.17 32.20
C HIS A 429 15.95 18.65 33.54
N LYS A 430 15.12 19.31 34.37
CA LYS A 430 15.52 19.78 35.70
C LYS A 430 14.32 19.82 36.64
N ALA A 431 14.47 19.25 37.83
CA ALA A 431 13.47 19.30 38.92
C ALA A 431 12.05 18.88 38.47
N GLY A 432 11.95 17.83 37.66
CA GLY A 432 10.67 17.30 37.15
C GLY A 432 10.13 17.98 35.89
N TRP A 433 10.74 19.10 35.45
CA TRP A 433 10.42 19.73 34.17
C TRP A 433 11.24 19.13 33.05
N PHE A 434 10.60 18.82 31.91
CA PHE A 434 11.26 18.47 30.66
C PHE A 434 10.80 19.37 29.53
N VAL A 435 11.73 19.77 28.66
CA VAL A 435 11.45 20.52 27.42
C VAL A 435 12.32 19.94 26.32
N ASP A 436 11.71 19.46 25.24
CA ASP A 436 12.40 19.00 24.04
C ASP A 436 12.13 19.97 22.89
N LEU A 437 13.20 20.48 22.28
CA LEU A 437 13.15 21.25 21.04
C LEU A 437 13.74 20.39 19.92
N SER A 438 12.93 19.99 18.94
CA SER A 438 13.36 19.17 17.81
C SER A 438 13.29 19.94 16.49
N GLY A 439 14.32 19.76 15.66
CA GLY A 439 14.34 20.16 14.24
C GLY A 439 14.53 18.93 13.38
N ASN A 440 13.68 18.75 12.36
CA ASN A 440 13.69 17.59 11.48
C ASN A 440 13.93 18.05 10.03
N TYR A 441 14.73 17.29 9.28
CA TYR A 441 15.00 17.50 7.86
C TYR A 441 14.87 16.19 7.08
#